data_AF-D7BDE6-F1
#
_entry.id   AF-D7BDE6-F1
#
_cell.length_a   1.000
_cell.length_b   1.000
_cell.length_c   1.000
_cell.angle_alpha   90.00
_cell.angle_beta   90.00
_cell.angle_gamma   90.00
#
_symmetry.space_group_name_H-M   'P 1'
#
loop_
_entity.id
_entity.type
_entity.pdbx_description
1 polymer ?
#
loop_
_entity_poly.entity_id
_entity_poly.type
_entity_poly.pdbx_seq_one_letter_code
_entity_poly.pdbx_strand_id
1 'polypeptide(L)'
;MRDNPAVWRSLGRGKVHPSEVLNALIELDNRRGMLGLEALEAEINEHLPRLSPRAQVLANAWLEAISAYRAAYYPRSALAKIFARIVNLEPLPKAG
;
A
#
# COMPACT_ATOMS: atom_id res chain seq x y z
N MET A 1 5.92 12.22 -13.69
CA MET A 1 4.90 11.38 -14.35
C MET A 1 4.09 10.73 -13.25
N ARG A 2 2.76 10.72 -13.35
CA ARG A 2 1.92 10.09 -12.32
C ARG A 2 1.98 8.57 -12.53
N ASP A 3 2.59 7.85 -11.60
CA ASP A 3 2.94 6.43 -11.75
C ASP A 3 1.73 5.48 -11.74
N ASN A 4 0.52 5.99 -11.44
CA ASN A 4 -0.71 5.19 -11.38
C ASN A 4 -1.89 5.87 -12.11
N PRO A 5 -1.99 5.73 -13.45
CA PRO A 5 -3.01 6.42 -14.23
C PRO A 5 -4.46 6.00 -13.91
N ALA A 6 -4.67 4.80 -13.36
CA ALA A 6 -6.00 4.33 -12.95
C ALA A 6 -6.56 5.14 -11.76
N VAL A 7 -5.75 5.38 -10.73
CA VAL A 7 -6.12 6.14 -9.53
C VAL A 7 -6.49 7.56 -9.93
N TRP A 8 -5.59 8.27 -10.61
CA TRP A 8 -5.81 9.67 -11.00
C TRP A 8 -6.96 9.84 -11.98
N ARG A 9 -7.19 8.88 -12.88
CA ARG A 9 -8.35 8.87 -13.76
C ARG A 9 -9.64 8.70 -12.97
N SER A 10 -9.66 7.85 -11.94
CA SER A 10 -10.84 7.69 -11.08
C SER A 10 -11.13 8.94 -10.25
N LEU A 11 -10.09 9.60 -9.71
CA LEU A 11 -10.22 10.86 -8.97
C LEU A 11 -10.76 11.98 -9.87
N GLY A 12 -10.28 12.07 -11.11
CA GLY A 12 -10.81 13.01 -12.10
C GLY A 12 -12.28 12.74 -12.50
N ARG A 13 -12.72 11.48 -12.48
CA ARG A 13 -14.11 11.07 -12.74
C ARG A 13 -15.02 11.17 -11.51
N GLY A 14 -14.45 11.20 -10.31
CA GLY A 14 -15.17 11.19 -9.04
C GLY A 14 -15.96 9.90 -8.78
N LYS A 15 -15.60 8.78 -9.44
CA LYS A 15 -16.18 7.44 -9.23
C LYS A 15 -15.21 6.34 -9.65
N VAL A 16 -15.30 5.20 -8.98
CA VAL A 16 -14.58 3.95 -9.30
C VAL A 16 -15.39 2.76 -8.79
N HIS A 17 -15.33 1.63 -9.50
CA HIS A 17 -15.92 0.39 -9.01
C HIS A 17 -14.95 -0.33 -8.05
N PRO A 18 -15.41 -0.99 -6.97
CA PRO A 18 -14.52 -1.70 -6.03
C PRO A 18 -13.60 -2.73 -6.68
N SER A 19 -14.06 -3.44 -7.71
CA SER A 19 -13.20 -4.39 -8.45
C SER A 19 -12.07 -3.69 -9.22
N GLU A 20 -12.29 -2.48 -9.73
CA GLU A 20 -11.23 -1.69 -10.38
C GLU A 20 -10.17 -1.27 -9.37
N VAL A 21 -10.58 -0.93 -8.14
CA VAL A 21 -9.66 -0.61 -7.04
C VAL A 21 -8.79 -1.81 -6.72
N LEU A 22 -9.41 -2.97 -6.46
CA LEU A 22 -8.68 -4.19 -6.13
C LEU A 22 -7.72 -4.61 -7.25
N ASN A 23 -8.17 -4.59 -8.50
CA ASN A 23 -7.34 -4.93 -9.66
C ASN A 23 -6.13 -4.00 -9.78
N ALA A 24 -6.32 -2.69 -9.57
CA ALA A 24 -5.22 -1.74 -9.62
C ALA A 24 -4.18 -1.97 -8.51
N LEU A 25 -4.63 -2.32 -7.29
CA LEU A 25 -3.74 -2.63 -6.18
C LEU A 25 -2.95 -3.92 -6.45
N ILE A 26 -3.60 -4.97 -6.95
CA ILE A 26 -2.94 -6.22 -7.35
C ILE A 26 -1.91 -5.96 -8.45
N GLU A 27 -2.26 -5.18 -9.47
CA GLU A 27 -1.34 -4.87 -10.58
C GLU A 27 -0.13 -4.04 -10.11
N LEU A 28 -0.35 -3.09 -9.20
CA LEU A 28 0.72 -2.30 -8.60
C LEU A 28 1.65 -3.15 -7.74
N ASP A 29 1.06 -4.02 -6.91
CA ASP A 29 1.78 -4.95 -6.05
C ASP A 29 2.61 -5.94 -6.85
N ASN A 30 2.05 -6.53 -7.91
CA ASN A 30 2.78 -7.43 -8.81
C ASN A 30 3.98 -6.75 -9.50
N ARG A 31 3.90 -5.44 -9.76
CA ARG A 31 4.99 -4.70 -10.44
C ARG A 31 6.04 -4.16 -9.48
N ARG A 32 5.65 -3.71 -8.29
CA ARG A 32 6.49 -2.89 -7.40
C ARG A 32 6.46 -3.34 -5.94
N GLY A 33 5.67 -4.37 -5.61
CA GLY A 33 5.47 -4.88 -4.26
C GLY A 33 4.97 -3.83 -3.28
N MET A 34 5.28 -4.06 -2.00
CA MET A 34 5.00 -3.12 -0.90
C MET A 34 5.48 -1.69 -1.17
N LEU A 35 6.68 -1.52 -1.74
CA LEU A 35 7.23 -0.19 -2.02
C LEU A 35 6.37 0.60 -3.02
N GLY A 36 5.75 -0.09 -3.98
CA GLY A 36 4.79 0.53 -4.89
C GLY A 36 3.54 1.03 -4.19
N LEU A 37 3.01 0.23 -3.26
CA LEU A 37 1.83 0.59 -2.46
C LEU A 37 2.11 1.79 -1.53
N GLU A 38 3.28 1.81 -0.88
CA GLU A 38 3.72 2.93 -0.03
C GLU A 38 3.94 4.21 -0.84
N ALA A 39 4.54 4.10 -2.03
CA ALA A 39 4.72 5.23 -2.92
C ALA A 39 3.38 5.81 -3.38
N LEU A 40 2.41 4.96 -3.73
CA LEU A 40 1.07 5.41 -4.11
C LEU A 40 0.36 6.12 -2.94
N GLU A 41 0.43 5.55 -1.73
CA GLU A 41 -0.12 6.16 -0.52
C GLU A 41 0.48 7.55 -0.28
N ALA A 42 1.79 7.70 -0.40
CA ALA A 42 2.48 8.97 -0.26
C ALA A 42 2.05 9.98 -1.36
N GLU A 43 1.96 9.53 -2.62
CA GLU A 43 1.53 10.37 -3.75
C GLU A 43 0.11 10.90 -3.54
N ILE A 44 -0.83 10.05 -3.09
CA ILE A 44 -2.20 10.47 -2.80
C ILE A 44 -2.22 11.49 -1.66
N ASN A 45 -1.50 11.23 -0.55
CA ASN A 45 -1.44 12.14 0.59
C ASN A 45 -0.85 13.51 0.23
N GLU A 46 0.20 13.55 -0.60
CA GLU A 46 0.81 14.81 -1.06
C GLU A 46 -0.18 15.68 -1.84
N HIS A 47 -1.00 15.05 -2.68
CA HIS A 47 -1.95 15.77 -3.54
C HIS A 47 -3.29 16.03 -2.87
N LEU A 48 -3.64 15.32 -1.80
CA LEU A 48 -4.93 15.41 -1.11
C LEU A 48 -5.38 16.85 -0.83
N PRO A 49 -4.54 17.77 -0.31
CA PRO A 49 -4.96 19.14 0.01
C PRO A 49 -5.33 19.98 -1.22
N ARG A 50 -4.85 19.58 -2.40
CA ARG A 50 -5.06 20.30 -3.68
C ARG A 50 -6.25 19.74 -4.46
N LEU A 51 -6.85 18.65 -4.01
CA LEU A 51 -8.01 18.05 -4.66
C LEU A 51 -9.28 18.83 -4.32
N SER A 52 -10.25 18.82 -5.24
CA SER A 52 -11.60 19.30 -4.93
C SER A 52 -12.23 18.46 -3.80
N PRO A 53 -13.18 19.00 -3.01
CA PRO A 53 -13.79 18.25 -1.91
C PRO A 53 -14.35 16.89 -2.33
N ARG A 54 -14.97 16.81 -3.51
CA ARG A 54 -15.49 15.55 -4.05
C ARG A 54 -14.37 14.54 -4.36
N ALA A 55 -13.26 15.01 -4.92
CA ALA A 55 -12.11 14.16 -5.21
C ALA A 55 -11.37 13.73 -3.94
N GLN A 56 -11.37 14.55 -2.88
CA GLN A 56 -10.82 14.18 -1.57
C GLN A 56 -11.53 12.99 -0.95
N VAL A 57 -12.87 12.94 -1.02
CA VAL A 57 -13.64 11.77 -0.53
C VAL A 57 -13.16 10.48 -1.18
N LEU A 58 -13.02 10.50 -2.51
CA LEU A 58 -12.56 9.32 -3.24
C LEU A 58 -11.08 9.00 -2.99
N ALA A 59 -10.24 10.02 -2.81
CA ALA A 59 -8.83 9.84 -2.46
C ALA A 59 -8.68 9.19 -1.07
N ASN A 60 -9.48 9.61 -0.08
CA ASN A 60 -9.52 8.96 1.24
C ASN A 60 -9.97 7.49 1.13
N ALA A 61 -10.98 7.20 0.31
CA ALA A 61 -11.39 5.81 0.05
C ALA A 61 -10.27 4.96 -0.59
N TRP A 62 -9.45 5.56 -1.47
CA TRP A 62 -8.26 4.89 -2.00
C TRP A 62 -7.21 4.63 -0.91
N LEU A 63 -6.96 5.58 -0.01
CA LEU A 63 -6.04 5.40 1.12
C LEU A 63 -6.50 4.27 2.05
N GLU A 64 -7.80 4.22 2.36
CA GLU A 64 -8.40 3.13 3.13
C GLU A 64 -8.22 1.77 2.43
N ALA A 65 -8.45 1.71 1.12
CA ALA A 65 -8.27 0.49 0.33
C ALA A 65 -6.81 0.01 0.32
N ILE A 66 -5.84 0.92 0.19
CA ILE A 66 -4.41 0.59 0.27
C ILE A 66 -4.08 0.01 1.64
N SER A 67 -4.53 0.67 2.72
CA SER A 67 -4.32 0.20 4.09
C SER A 67 -4.91 -1.20 4.32
N ALA A 68 -6.16 -1.43 3.89
CA ALA A 68 -6.83 -2.72 3.99
C ALA A 68 -6.11 -3.81 3.18
N TYR A 69 -5.68 -3.50 1.96
CA TYR A 69 -4.91 -4.43 1.12
C TYR A 69 -3.59 -4.82 1.79
N ARG A 70 -2.81 -3.83 2.28
CA ARG A 70 -1.55 -4.09 2.98
C ARG A 70 -1.76 -4.95 4.22
N ALA A 71 -2.81 -4.69 5.00
CA ALA A 71 -3.13 -5.49 6.17
C ALA A 71 -3.45 -6.96 5.81
N ALA A 72 -4.11 -7.20 4.67
CA ALA A 72 -4.47 -8.53 4.20
C ALA A 72 -3.27 -9.32 3.62
N TYR A 73 -2.44 -8.70 2.79
CA TYR A 73 -1.41 -9.39 2.00
C TYR A 73 0.01 -9.26 2.58
N TYR A 74 0.22 -8.28 3.46
CA TYR A 74 1.50 -8.07 4.14
C TYR A 74 1.31 -8.02 5.66
N PRO A 75 0.76 -9.09 6.27
CA PRO A 75 0.58 -9.12 7.71
C PRO A 75 1.95 -9.01 8.38
N ARG A 76 2.10 -8.05 9.31
CA ARG A 76 3.34 -7.80 10.08
C ARG A 76 3.95 -9.08 10.67
N SER A 77 3.15 -10.11 10.89
CA SER A 77 3.59 -11.42 11.39
C SER A 77 4.57 -12.17 10.50
N ALA A 78 4.62 -11.95 9.18
CA ALA A 78 5.58 -12.65 8.31
C ALA A 78 7.00 -12.13 8.51
N LEU A 79 7.18 -10.80 8.48
CA LEU A 79 8.47 -10.16 8.77
C LEU A 79 8.82 -10.26 10.25
N ALA A 80 7.87 -10.13 11.17
CA ALA A 80 8.13 -10.34 12.60
C ALA A 80 8.63 -11.77 12.90
N LYS A 81 8.16 -12.80 12.18
CA LYS A 81 8.68 -14.16 12.30
C LYS A 81 10.08 -14.31 11.71
N ILE A 82 10.39 -13.65 10.59
CA ILE A 82 11.73 -13.65 9.99
C ILE A 82 12.71 -12.88 10.89
N PHE A 83 12.35 -11.68 11.36
CA PHE A 83 13.15 -10.91 12.31
C PHE A 83 13.30 -11.65 13.64
N ALA A 84 12.24 -12.23 14.20
CA ALA A 84 12.37 -13.06 15.40
C ALA A 84 13.29 -14.27 15.17
N ARG A 85 13.29 -14.87 13.97
CA ARG A 85 14.21 -15.96 13.62
C ARG A 85 15.66 -15.49 13.47
N ILE A 86 15.90 -14.29 12.95
CA ILE A 86 17.23 -13.70 12.82
C ILE A 86 17.76 -13.22 14.18
N VAL A 87 16.89 -12.64 15.00
CA VAL A 87 17.22 -12.05 16.31
C VAL A 87 17.32 -13.11 17.42
N ASN A 88 16.57 -14.22 17.35
CA ASN A 88 16.67 -15.36 18.29
C ASN A 88 17.79 -16.36 17.94
N LEU A 89 18.76 -16.00 17.10
CA LEU A 89 20.03 -16.71 17.07
C LEU A 89 20.81 -16.32 18.34
N GLU A 90 20.45 -16.91 19.47
CA GLU A 90 21.26 -16.86 20.70
C GLU A 90 22.67 -17.41 20.44
N PRO A 91 23.68 -16.92 21.18
CA PRO A 91 25.09 -17.18 20.90
C PRO A 91 25.42 -18.66 21.08
N LEU A 92 26.28 -19.18 20.18
CA LEU A 92 26.88 -20.52 20.26
C LEU A 92 27.27 -20.84 21.71
N PRO A 93 26.89 -22.03 22.25
CA PRO A 93 27.31 -22.42 23.58
C PRO A 93 28.83 -22.35 23.62
N LYS A 94 29.38 -21.65 24.62
CA LYS A 94 30.82 -21.60 24.85
C LYS A 94 31.31 -23.04 24.95
N ALA A 95 32.13 -23.46 23.98
CA ALA A 95 32.88 -24.69 24.09
C ALA A 95 33.69 -24.62 25.39
N GLY A 96 33.50 -25.61 26.25
CA GLY A 96 34.21 -25.77 27.51
C GLY A 96 35.70 -26.05 27.31
#